data_AF-A0A7K7SHW8-F1
#
_entry.id   AF-A0A7K7SHW8-F1
#
_cell.length_a   1.000
_cell.length_b   1.000
_cell.length_c   1.000
_cell.angle_alpha   90.00
_cell.angle_beta   90.00
_cell.angle_gamma   90.00
#
_symmetry.space_group_name_H-M   'P 1'
#
loop_
_entity.id
_entity.type
_entity.pdbx_description
1 polymer ?
#
loop_
_entity_poly.entity_id
_entity_poly.type
_entity_poly.pdbx_seq_one_letter_code
_entity_poly.pdbx_strand_id
1 'polypeptide(L)'
;GHGVVPGTVCSVEGVLDMGYVLAGDKVTSTVTQIQNPSSLTLPYSIQLDSLSPTRDRDRQKIPAFLTSSVHRTEIVGTQNYSGLSVFSVFPTEGQIEAGKSQEFVVTFSPDHESLYYSDRLRVVLFGKQTAHELRLKGAARDQPMFVEGGLPLDVPVESLAVTSPVASREALKGGKPQEPVRSVLLLLELAAGGDPAGPARAELRLGAVHSAQPAAKLVEFRLDNVPALERAGIALDAPAGALERGHELRVRVSWAPPAALQVSDPPLLTALLTLRGDTTECYRILFMTRVVSAC
;
A
#
# COMPACT_ATOMS: atom_id res chain seq x y z
N GLY A 1 39.79 -27.48 18.50
CA GLY A 1 38.55 -27.62 17.73
C GLY A 1 38.33 -26.36 16.91
N HIS A 2 37.98 -26.49 15.64
CA HIS A 2 37.59 -25.33 14.83
C HIS A 2 36.12 -25.00 15.13
N GLY A 3 35.85 -23.77 15.55
CA GLY A 3 34.48 -23.29 15.74
C GLY A 3 33.81 -23.06 14.40
N VAL A 4 32.61 -23.63 14.21
CA VAL A 4 31.77 -23.35 13.03
C VAL A 4 30.77 -22.29 13.45
N VAL A 5 30.71 -21.16 12.73
CA VAL A 5 29.69 -20.14 12.94
C VAL A 5 28.43 -20.59 12.20
N PRO A 6 27.31 -20.86 12.90
CA PRO A 6 26.05 -21.16 12.23
C PRO A 6 25.52 -19.88 11.57
N GLY A 7 25.17 -20.00 10.30
CA GLY A 7 24.59 -18.92 9.52
C GLY A 7 23.68 -19.51 8.45
N THR A 8 22.69 -18.74 8.04
CA THR A 8 21.74 -19.10 6.98
C THR A 8 21.69 -17.99 5.93
N VAL A 9 21.29 -18.33 4.72
CA VAL A 9 21.03 -17.39 3.62
C VAL A 9 19.54 -17.45 3.30
N CYS A 10 18.89 -16.29 3.11
CA CYS A 10 17.46 -16.22 2.82
C CYS A 10 17.22 -15.71 1.39
N SER A 11 16.31 -16.33 0.63
CA SER A 11 15.94 -15.88 -0.73
C SER A 11 15.22 -14.54 -0.79
N VAL A 12 14.65 -14.09 0.33
CA VAL A 12 13.96 -12.81 0.45
C VAL A 12 14.70 -11.97 1.49
N GLU A 13 15.03 -10.73 1.14
CA GLU A 13 15.67 -9.80 2.06
C GLU A 13 14.78 -8.58 2.31
N GLY A 14 14.65 -8.19 3.58
CA GLY A 14 14.03 -6.94 4.00
C GLY A 14 12.50 -6.97 4.04
N VAL A 15 11.82 -7.10 2.90
CA VAL A 15 10.35 -6.96 2.80
C VAL A 15 9.74 -8.07 1.94
N LEU A 16 8.72 -8.73 2.48
CA LEU A 16 7.80 -9.57 1.73
C LEU A 16 6.47 -8.81 1.59
N ASP A 17 6.21 -8.33 0.38
CA ASP A 17 4.98 -7.63 0.04
C ASP A 17 3.97 -8.61 -0.58
N MET A 18 2.83 -8.76 0.05
CA MET A 18 1.73 -9.63 -0.37
C MET A 18 0.81 -8.94 -1.40
N GLY A 19 1.07 -7.66 -1.68
CA GLY A 19 0.31 -6.85 -2.64
C GLY A 19 -1.13 -6.59 -2.17
N TYR A 20 -1.99 -6.28 -3.15
CA TYR A 20 -3.42 -6.08 -2.93
C TYR A 20 -4.16 -7.41 -2.96
N VAL A 21 -5.04 -7.59 -1.99
CA VAL A 21 -5.94 -8.74 -1.86
C VAL A 21 -7.35 -8.21 -1.57
N LEU A 22 -8.38 -8.98 -1.92
CA LEU A 22 -9.73 -8.64 -1.48
C LEU A 22 -9.90 -8.94 0.02
N ALA A 23 -10.59 -8.07 0.76
CA ALA A 23 -10.93 -8.34 2.15
C ALA A 23 -11.73 -9.66 2.25
N GLY A 24 -11.32 -10.55 3.15
CA GLY A 24 -11.88 -11.89 3.30
C GLY A 24 -11.23 -12.97 2.43
N ASP A 25 -10.49 -12.60 1.37
CA ASP A 25 -9.70 -13.55 0.58
C ASP A 25 -8.38 -13.88 1.31
N LYS A 26 -7.70 -14.93 0.84
CA LYS A 26 -6.40 -15.36 1.34
C LYS A 26 -5.41 -15.51 0.20
N VAL A 27 -4.19 -15.05 0.41
CA VAL A 27 -3.09 -15.27 -0.52
C VAL A 27 -1.91 -15.87 0.23
N THR A 28 -1.17 -16.75 -0.46
CA THR A 28 0.03 -17.38 0.07
C THR A 28 1.25 -16.99 -0.76
N SER A 29 2.37 -16.77 -0.08
CA SER A 29 3.67 -16.64 -0.71
C SER A 29 4.61 -17.68 -0.14
N THR A 30 5.19 -18.50 -1.02
CA THR A 30 6.20 -19.47 -0.64
C THR A 30 7.57 -18.79 -0.62
N VAL A 31 8.17 -18.71 0.56
CA VAL A 31 9.55 -18.25 0.73
C VAL A 31 10.46 -19.47 0.71
N THR A 32 11.22 -19.60 -0.37
CA THR A 32 11.71 -20.90 -0.83
C THR A 32 13.10 -21.28 -0.31
N GLN A 33 13.93 -20.38 0.22
CA GLN A 33 15.31 -20.78 0.55
C GLN A 33 15.85 -20.09 1.79
N ILE A 34 15.51 -20.56 2.99
CA ILE A 34 16.48 -20.46 4.10
C ILE A 34 17.46 -21.60 3.91
N GLN A 35 18.62 -21.30 3.33
CA GLN A 35 19.69 -22.26 3.08
C GLN A 35 20.61 -22.35 4.29
N ASN A 36 20.99 -23.58 4.65
CA ASN A 36 22.02 -23.87 5.64
C ASN A 36 23.36 -24.19 4.95
N PRO A 37 24.26 -23.20 4.76
CA PRO A 37 25.61 -23.43 4.23
C PRO A 37 26.55 -24.13 5.23
N SER A 38 26.14 -24.31 6.48
CA SER A 38 26.99 -24.90 7.51
C SER A 38 27.01 -26.43 7.46
N SER A 39 28.00 -27.02 8.11
CA SER A 39 28.13 -28.47 8.26
C SER A 39 27.27 -29.05 9.40
N LEU A 40 26.46 -28.23 10.08
CA LEU A 40 25.66 -28.60 11.23
C LEU A 40 24.18 -28.49 10.90
N THR A 41 23.37 -29.43 11.37
CA THR A 41 21.90 -29.29 11.31
C THR A 41 21.46 -28.14 12.20
N LEU A 42 20.70 -27.20 11.64
CA LEU A 42 20.25 -25.99 12.32
C LEU A 42 18.78 -26.11 12.73
N PRO A 43 18.46 -26.25 14.02
CA PRO A 43 17.07 -26.11 14.49
C PRO A 43 16.63 -24.65 14.34
N TYR A 44 15.45 -24.45 13.77
CA TYR A 44 14.86 -23.14 13.55
C TYR A 44 13.46 -23.06 14.14
N SER A 45 13.07 -21.83 14.50
CA SER A 45 11.68 -21.45 14.72
C SER A 45 11.40 -20.11 14.05
N ILE A 46 10.17 -19.94 13.56
CA ILE A 46 9.69 -18.72 12.94
C ILE A 46 8.72 -18.05 13.89
N GLN A 47 8.99 -16.79 14.19
CA GLN A 47 8.20 -16.00 15.12
C GLN A 47 7.62 -14.78 14.41
N LEU A 48 6.35 -14.49 14.70
CA LEU A 48 5.68 -13.27 14.27
C LEU A 48 5.55 -12.34 15.49
N ASP A 49 5.86 -11.06 15.30
CA ASP A 49 5.77 -10.07 16.39
C ASP A 49 4.32 -9.89 16.87
N SER A 50 3.35 -10.00 15.97
CA SER A 50 1.91 -9.98 16.29
C SER A 50 1.47 -11.07 17.29
N LEU A 51 2.20 -12.19 17.33
CA LEU A 51 1.96 -13.36 18.19
C LEU A 51 2.89 -13.40 19.41
N SER A 52 3.74 -12.39 19.61
CA SER A 52 4.71 -12.39 20.70
C SER A 52 4.04 -12.33 22.09
N PRO A 53 4.49 -13.11 23.09
CA PRO A 53 3.94 -13.05 24.45
C PRO A 53 4.18 -11.70 25.15
N THR A 54 5.20 -10.95 24.71
CA THR A 54 5.51 -9.62 25.24
C THR A 54 4.70 -8.52 24.58
N ARG A 55 3.85 -8.84 23.60
CA ARG A 55 3.02 -7.88 22.86
C ARG A 55 2.31 -6.92 23.80
N ASP A 56 1.64 -7.44 24.84
CA ASP A 56 0.85 -6.60 25.74
C ASP A 56 1.74 -5.68 26.61
N ARG A 57 2.98 -6.09 26.90
CA ARG A 57 3.97 -5.27 27.60
C ARG A 57 4.55 -4.18 26.70
N ASP A 58 4.74 -4.46 25.41
CA ASP A 58 5.28 -3.49 24.45
C ASP A 58 4.20 -2.51 23.94
N ARG A 59 2.91 -2.92 23.92
CA ARG A 59 1.75 -2.03 23.65
C ARG A 59 1.47 -0.99 24.74
N GLN A 60 1.94 -1.20 25.97
CA GLN A 60 1.80 -0.21 27.05
C GLN A 60 2.77 0.97 26.93
N LYS A 61 3.71 0.92 25.98
CA LYS A 61 4.58 2.05 25.65
C LYS A 61 3.87 2.93 24.62
N ILE A 62 4.05 4.25 24.75
CA ILE A 62 3.59 5.19 23.73
C ILE A 62 4.30 4.81 22.42
N PRO A 63 3.56 4.50 21.34
CA PRO A 63 4.16 4.20 20.05
C PRO A 63 5.10 5.32 19.62
N ALA A 64 6.28 4.98 19.09
CA ALA A 64 7.28 5.99 18.81
C ALA A 64 6.96 6.84 17.56
N PHE A 65 5.96 6.48 16.75
CA PHE A 65 5.33 7.41 15.79
C PHE A 65 4.67 8.62 16.45
N LEU A 66 4.19 8.49 17.70
CA LEU A 66 3.66 9.62 18.47
C LEU A 66 4.76 10.48 19.11
N THR A 67 5.96 9.94 19.27
CA THR A 67 7.06 10.60 20.00
C THR A 67 8.19 11.09 19.10
N SER A 68 8.29 10.62 17.86
CA SER A 68 9.33 10.97 16.91
C SER A 68 8.75 11.43 15.55
N SER A 69 9.10 12.65 15.14
CA SER A 69 8.74 13.22 13.83
C SER A 69 9.35 12.47 12.64
N VAL A 70 10.41 11.70 12.87
CA VAL A 70 11.14 10.91 11.86
C VAL A 70 10.56 9.49 11.72
N HIS A 71 9.77 9.02 12.69
CA HIS A 71 9.29 7.64 12.80
C HIS A 71 7.76 7.53 12.64
N ARG A 72 7.11 8.49 11.95
CA ARG A 72 5.65 8.50 11.75
C ARG A 72 5.09 7.28 11.00
N THR A 73 5.96 6.45 10.42
CA THR A 73 5.65 5.20 9.73
C THR A 73 6.05 3.97 10.56
N GLU A 74 6.05 4.06 11.89
CA GLU A 74 6.28 2.87 12.69
C GLU A 74 5.24 1.80 12.42
N ILE A 75 5.76 0.58 12.35
CA ILE A 75 5.16 -0.62 11.79
C ILE A 75 4.11 -1.13 12.78
N VAL A 76 3.00 -0.42 12.89
CA VAL A 76 1.81 -0.89 13.58
C VAL A 76 0.84 -1.30 12.49
N GLY A 77 0.97 -2.55 12.05
CA GLY A 77 0.04 -3.09 11.08
C GLY A 77 -1.36 -3.18 11.65
N THR A 78 -2.34 -2.94 10.79
CA THR A 78 -3.75 -3.15 11.12
C THR A 78 -3.96 -4.61 11.54
N GLN A 79 -4.77 -4.83 12.57
CA GLN A 79 -5.16 -6.18 13.01
C GLN A 79 -6.56 -6.47 12.53
N ASN A 80 -6.83 -7.73 12.19
CA ASN A 80 -8.16 -8.19 11.86
C ASN A 80 -9.16 -7.87 12.97
N TYR A 81 -10.38 -7.47 12.59
CA TYR A 81 -11.45 -7.18 13.55
C TYR A 81 -11.90 -8.42 14.32
N SER A 82 -11.72 -9.60 13.73
CA SER A 82 -11.92 -10.89 14.40
C SER A 82 -10.93 -11.16 15.54
N GLY A 83 -9.84 -10.40 15.65
CA GLY A 83 -8.74 -10.64 16.60
C GLY A 83 -7.82 -11.79 16.20
N LEU A 84 -8.06 -12.43 15.05
CA LEU A 84 -7.16 -13.44 14.47
C LEU A 84 -5.92 -12.76 13.86
N SER A 85 -4.82 -13.51 13.72
CA SER A 85 -3.62 -12.98 13.06
C SER A 85 -3.88 -12.78 11.57
N VAL A 86 -3.43 -11.63 11.06
CA VAL A 86 -3.52 -11.29 9.63
C VAL A 86 -2.51 -12.10 8.81
N PHE A 87 -1.31 -12.26 9.36
CA PHE A 87 -0.25 -13.07 8.78
C PHE A 87 -0.10 -14.38 9.56
N SER A 88 0.11 -15.48 8.85
CA SER A 88 0.47 -16.77 9.46
C SER A 88 1.58 -17.44 8.65
N VAL A 89 2.34 -18.31 9.29
CA VAL A 89 3.48 -18.97 8.66
C VAL A 89 3.46 -20.47 8.95
N PHE A 90 3.86 -21.27 7.96
CA PHE A 90 3.97 -22.72 8.10
C PHE A 90 5.14 -23.28 7.28
N PRO A 91 5.97 -24.20 7.83
CA PRO A 91 6.01 -24.63 9.23
C PRO A 91 6.58 -23.54 10.16
N THR A 92 6.18 -23.53 11.43
CA THR A 92 6.68 -22.58 12.45
C THR A 92 7.97 -23.02 13.11
N GLU A 93 8.33 -24.30 13.00
CA GLU A 93 9.53 -24.88 13.61
C GLU A 93 10.02 -26.07 12.80
N GLY A 94 11.31 -26.39 12.93
CA GLY A 94 11.89 -27.56 12.28
C GLY A 94 13.41 -27.57 12.36
N GLN A 95 14.02 -28.35 11.46
CA GLN A 95 15.47 -28.46 11.35
C GLN A 95 15.90 -28.34 9.88
N ILE A 96 16.94 -27.56 9.64
CA ILE A 96 17.56 -27.43 8.31
C ILE A 96 18.84 -28.27 8.32
N GLU A 97 18.83 -29.39 7.62
CA GLU A 97 20.01 -30.24 7.48
C GLU A 97 21.18 -29.50 6.81
N ALA A 98 22.40 -29.97 7.07
CA ALA A 98 23.62 -29.40 6.49
C ALA A 98 23.54 -29.39 4.95
N GLY A 99 23.77 -28.23 4.34
CA GLY A 99 23.72 -28.05 2.89
C GLY A 99 22.31 -28.08 2.27
N LYS A 100 21.25 -28.15 3.08
CA LYS A 100 19.86 -28.14 2.61
C LYS A 100 19.21 -26.76 2.74
N SER A 101 18.07 -26.61 2.08
CA SER A 101 17.20 -25.44 2.18
C SER A 101 15.86 -25.86 2.75
N GLN A 102 15.24 -24.95 3.50
CA GLN A 102 13.90 -25.10 4.02
C GLN A 102 12.98 -24.05 3.40
N GLU A 103 11.81 -24.50 2.95
CA GLU A 103 10.72 -23.65 2.48
C GLU A 103 9.73 -23.38 3.61
N PHE A 104 9.17 -22.18 3.65
CA PHE A 104 8.02 -21.84 4.48
C PHE A 104 7.03 -21.00 3.69
N VAL A 105 5.76 -21.13 4.03
CA VAL A 105 4.65 -20.44 3.39
C VAL A 105 4.14 -19.36 4.33
N VAL A 106 4.14 -18.11 3.87
CA VAL A 106 3.47 -17.00 4.54
C VAL A 106 2.09 -16.83 3.94
N THR A 107 1.06 -16.87 4.77
CA THR A 107 -0.33 -16.65 4.38
C THR A 107 -0.78 -15.28 4.89
N PHE A 108 -1.39 -14.49 4.01
CA PHE A 108 -2.02 -13.21 4.32
C PHE A 108 -3.54 -13.35 4.18
N SER A 109 -4.27 -13.04 5.25
CA SER A 109 -5.72 -13.21 5.36
C SER A 109 -6.38 -12.03 6.07
N PRO A 110 -6.51 -10.87 5.39
CA PRO A 110 -7.20 -9.70 5.94
C PRO A 110 -8.72 -9.92 5.99
N ASP A 111 -9.40 -9.38 7.01
CA ASP A 111 -10.87 -9.47 7.15
C ASP A 111 -11.64 -8.17 6.87
N HIS A 112 -10.94 -7.08 6.56
CA HIS A 112 -11.51 -5.79 6.15
C HIS A 112 -10.54 -5.00 5.27
N GLU A 113 -11.04 -3.95 4.61
CA GLU A 113 -10.20 -3.02 3.88
C GLU A 113 -9.23 -2.26 4.80
N SER A 114 -7.94 -2.32 4.44
CA SER A 114 -6.86 -1.53 5.03
C SER A 114 -5.65 -1.57 4.12
N LEU A 115 -4.97 -0.44 3.96
CA LEU A 115 -3.74 -0.34 3.17
C LEU A 115 -2.47 -0.64 3.97
N TYR A 116 -2.59 -0.80 5.28
CA TYR A 116 -1.47 -0.71 6.20
C TYR A 116 -1.24 -2.00 7.00
N TYR A 117 -1.70 -3.15 6.50
CA TYR A 117 -1.36 -4.43 7.12
C TYR A 117 0.16 -4.63 7.10
N SER A 118 0.72 -4.86 8.27
CA SER A 118 2.14 -5.15 8.41
C SER A 118 2.44 -5.99 9.65
N ASP A 119 3.50 -6.78 9.56
CA ASP A 119 4.02 -7.59 10.66
C ASP A 119 5.52 -7.81 10.46
N ARG A 120 6.18 -8.41 11.44
CA ARG A 120 7.59 -8.74 11.38
C ARG A 120 7.77 -10.22 11.68
N LEU A 121 8.38 -10.90 10.72
CA LEU A 121 8.73 -12.30 10.80
C LEU A 121 10.22 -12.41 11.13
N ARG A 122 10.53 -13.19 12.17
CA ARG A 122 11.90 -13.51 12.59
C ARG A 122 12.15 -14.99 12.48
N VAL A 123 13.25 -15.34 11.82
CA VAL A 123 13.79 -16.70 11.81
C VAL A 123 14.81 -16.78 12.93
N VAL A 124 14.55 -17.64 13.92
CA VAL A 124 15.38 -17.82 15.11
C VAL A 124 16.03 -19.19 15.07
N LEU A 125 17.36 -19.21 15.08
CA LEU A 125 18.16 -20.43 15.20
C LEU A 125 18.45 -20.75 16.67
N PHE A 126 18.43 -22.04 17.01
CA PHE A 126 18.73 -22.54 18.36
C PHE A 126 17.87 -21.89 19.47
N GLY A 127 16.70 -21.35 19.11
CA GLY A 127 15.79 -20.64 20.01
C GLY A 127 16.33 -19.32 20.59
N LYS A 128 17.45 -18.80 20.09
CA LYS A 128 18.09 -17.59 20.66
C LYS A 128 18.63 -16.60 19.63
N GLN A 129 19.14 -17.08 18.49
CA GLN A 129 19.81 -16.24 17.51
C GLN A 129 18.85 -15.87 16.37
N THR A 130 18.45 -14.61 16.26
CA THR A 130 17.74 -14.14 15.06
C THR A 130 18.69 -14.15 13.88
N ALA A 131 18.44 -15.04 12.92
CA ALA A 131 19.25 -15.18 11.71
C ALA A 131 18.72 -14.33 10.56
N HIS A 132 17.38 -14.25 10.43
CA HIS A 132 16.73 -13.44 9.41
C HIS A 132 15.55 -12.69 9.97
N GLU A 133 15.28 -11.56 9.32
CA GLU A 133 14.16 -10.70 9.61
C GLU A 133 13.51 -10.22 8.32
N LEU A 134 12.20 -10.39 8.26
CA LEU A 134 11.38 -10.04 7.12
C LEU A 134 10.24 -9.15 7.60
N ARG A 135 10.09 -7.99 6.96
CA ARG A 135 8.90 -7.16 7.12
C ARG A 135 7.82 -7.71 6.20
N LEU A 136 6.70 -8.10 6.78
CA LEU A 136 5.51 -8.50 6.04
C LEU A 136 4.67 -7.26 5.77
N LYS A 137 4.21 -7.09 4.54
CA LYS A 137 3.28 -6.03 4.16
C LYS A 137 2.18 -6.60 3.29
N GLY A 138 1.01 -6.00 3.35
CA GLY A 138 -0.09 -6.30 2.45
C GLY A 138 -1.13 -5.18 2.49
N ALA A 139 -1.95 -5.13 1.45
CA ALA A 139 -3.10 -4.24 1.39
C ALA A 139 -4.35 -5.08 1.10
N ALA A 140 -5.44 -4.74 1.76
CA ALA A 140 -6.75 -5.32 1.50
C ALA A 140 -7.70 -4.26 0.97
N ARG A 141 -8.51 -4.61 -0.02
CA ARG A 141 -9.59 -3.76 -0.55
C ARG A 141 -10.91 -4.50 -0.46
N ASP A 142 -11.99 -3.79 -0.15
CA ASP A 142 -13.34 -4.35 -0.23
C ASP A 142 -13.80 -4.49 -1.68
N GLN A 143 -13.17 -3.74 -2.59
CA GLN A 143 -13.49 -3.71 -4.00
C GLN A 143 -12.31 -4.16 -4.88
N PRO A 144 -12.57 -4.78 -6.03
CA PRO A 144 -11.54 -5.35 -6.89
C PRO A 144 -10.75 -4.32 -7.68
N MET A 145 -11.16 -3.05 -7.69
CA MET A 145 -10.44 -1.99 -8.40
C MET A 145 -9.99 -0.93 -7.40
N PHE A 146 -8.89 -0.25 -7.70
CA PHE A 146 -8.39 0.81 -6.83
C PHE A 146 -7.74 1.93 -7.62
N VAL A 147 -7.76 3.12 -7.00
CA VAL A 147 -7.01 4.30 -7.43
C VAL A 147 -6.15 4.76 -6.28
N GLU A 148 -4.88 4.97 -6.56
CA GLU A 148 -3.90 5.50 -5.64
C GLU A 148 -3.02 6.55 -6.31
N GLY A 149 -2.20 7.21 -5.51
CA GLY A 149 -1.31 8.28 -5.97
C GLY A 149 -1.62 9.61 -5.29
N GLY A 150 -0.77 10.58 -5.56
CA GLY A 150 -0.85 11.88 -4.90
C GLY A 150 -0.49 11.84 -3.42
N LEU A 151 -1.00 12.83 -2.69
CA LEU A 151 -0.87 12.89 -1.24
C LEU A 151 -1.96 12.04 -0.59
N PRO A 152 -1.61 11.17 0.37
CA PRO A 152 -2.60 10.45 1.17
C PRO A 152 -3.54 11.46 1.84
N LEU A 153 -4.83 11.33 1.54
CA LEU A 153 -5.90 12.06 2.24
C LEU A 153 -6.35 11.33 3.51
N ASP A 154 -5.81 10.13 3.72
CA ASP A 154 -5.96 9.30 4.91
C ASP A 154 -4.84 9.58 5.92
N VAL A 155 -5.08 9.19 7.17
CA VAL A 155 -4.08 9.27 8.22
C VAL A 155 -3.05 8.15 8.03
N PRO A 156 -1.74 8.40 8.26
CA PRO A 156 -0.69 7.39 8.08
C PRO A 156 -0.76 6.22 9.08
N VAL A 157 -1.70 6.28 10.02
CA VAL A 157 -1.99 5.24 11.02
C VAL A 157 -3.51 5.11 11.11
N GLU A 158 -4.03 3.94 10.75
CA GLU A 158 -5.45 3.63 10.94
C GLU A 158 -5.77 3.46 12.43
N SER A 159 -6.74 4.22 12.91
CA SER A 159 -7.34 3.96 14.22
C SER A 159 -8.32 2.79 14.07
N LEU A 160 -8.33 1.85 15.02
CA LEU A 160 -9.35 0.79 15.08
C LEU A 160 -10.78 1.32 15.27
N ALA A 161 -10.96 2.64 15.42
CA ALA A 161 -12.26 3.27 15.37
C ALA A 161 -12.77 3.26 13.92
N VAL A 162 -13.87 2.55 13.69
CA VAL A 162 -14.62 2.58 12.42
C VAL A 162 -15.04 4.02 12.14
N THR A 163 -14.26 4.75 11.35
CA THR A 163 -14.69 6.05 10.84
C THR A 163 -15.52 5.75 9.60
N SER A 164 -16.85 5.75 9.73
CA SER A 164 -17.68 5.79 8.53
C SER A 164 -17.29 7.04 7.72
N PRO A 165 -17.25 6.97 6.38
CA PRO A 165 -17.02 8.16 5.57
C PRO A 165 -18.10 9.18 5.94
N VAL A 166 -17.69 10.29 6.54
CA VAL A 166 -18.62 11.37 6.90
C VAL A 166 -19.14 11.93 5.58
N ALA A 167 -20.32 11.47 5.17
CA ALA A 167 -21.08 12.12 4.11
C ALA A 167 -21.24 13.59 4.53
N SER A 168 -20.64 14.49 3.76
CA SER A 168 -20.78 15.92 3.95
C SER A 168 -22.27 16.25 4.01
N ARG A 169 -22.69 16.82 5.14
CA ARG A 169 -24.09 17.11 5.54
C ARG A 169 -24.86 17.99 4.55
N GLU A 170 -24.21 18.48 3.50
CA GLU A 170 -24.80 19.25 2.40
C GLU A 170 -25.46 18.37 1.31
N ALA A 171 -25.21 17.06 1.28
CA ALA A 171 -25.81 16.15 0.29
C ALA A 171 -27.27 15.73 0.58
N LEU A 172 -27.87 16.20 1.69
CA LEU A 172 -29.26 15.86 2.07
C LEU A 172 -30.34 16.76 1.44
N LYS A 173 -30.01 17.60 0.46
CA LYS A 173 -31.02 18.34 -0.32
C LYS A 173 -31.06 17.85 -1.76
N GLY A 174 -31.86 16.80 -2.01
CA GLY A 174 -32.57 16.63 -3.28
C GLY A 174 -31.88 15.85 -4.41
N GLY A 175 -31.11 14.80 -4.10
CA GLY A 175 -30.63 13.84 -5.10
C GLY A 175 -30.41 12.46 -4.47
N LYS A 176 -30.48 11.39 -5.26
CA LYS A 176 -30.15 10.01 -4.81
C LYS A 176 -28.86 10.02 -3.98
N PRO A 177 -28.72 9.18 -2.95
CA PRO A 177 -27.46 9.07 -2.21
C PRO A 177 -26.35 8.76 -3.21
N GLN A 178 -25.50 9.75 -3.52
CA GLN A 178 -24.25 9.49 -4.21
C GLN A 178 -23.41 8.75 -3.17
N GLU A 179 -23.11 7.48 -3.42
CA GLU A 179 -22.13 6.73 -2.63
C GLU A 179 -20.88 7.60 -2.41
N PRO A 180 -20.25 7.53 -1.23
CA PRO A 180 -19.09 8.37 -0.93
C PRO A 180 -18.00 8.10 -1.97
N VAL A 181 -17.84 9.06 -2.89
CA VAL A 181 -16.82 9.01 -3.94
C VAL A 181 -15.47 9.18 -3.25
N ARG A 182 -14.65 8.12 -3.22
CA ARG A 182 -13.29 8.17 -2.67
C ARG A 182 -12.53 9.30 -3.33
N SER A 183 -11.87 10.14 -2.55
CA SER A 183 -11.16 11.31 -3.07
C SER A 183 -9.65 11.08 -3.07
N VAL A 184 -8.98 11.57 -4.10
CA VAL A 184 -7.51 11.51 -4.24
C VAL A 184 -7.00 12.91 -4.55
N LEU A 185 -6.01 13.39 -3.79
CA LEU A 185 -5.41 14.72 -4.00
C LEU A 185 -4.07 14.61 -4.70
N LEU A 186 -3.98 15.16 -5.90
CA LEU A 186 -2.74 15.35 -6.63
C LEU A 186 -2.24 16.76 -6.44
N LEU A 187 -1.05 16.89 -5.84
CA LEU A 187 -0.35 18.15 -5.68
C LEU A 187 0.70 18.29 -6.79
N LEU A 188 0.59 19.35 -7.59
CA LEU A 188 1.44 19.65 -8.74
C LEU A 188 2.20 20.94 -8.48
N GLU A 189 3.49 20.82 -8.14
CA GLU A 189 4.32 21.94 -7.72
C GLU A 189 5.33 22.32 -8.78
N LEU A 190 5.34 23.59 -9.17
CA LEU A 190 6.32 24.16 -10.08
C LEU A 190 7.31 25.01 -9.29
N ALA A 191 8.60 24.68 -9.34
CA ALA A 191 9.65 25.49 -8.74
C ALA A 191 9.96 26.71 -9.63
N ALA A 192 9.81 27.91 -9.07
CA ALA A 192 10.15 29.16 -9.73
C ALA A 192 11.60 29.54 -9.39
N GLY A 193 12.48 29.50 -10.40
CA GLY A 193 13.85 30.02 -10.33
C GLY A 193 14.95 29.00 -10.65
N GLY A 194 15.37 28.91 -11.92
CA GLY A 194 16.59 28.23 -12.38
C GLY A 194 16.42 27.36 -13.63
N ASP A 195 16.84 27.88 -14.81
CA ASP A 195 16.74 27.28 -16.17
C ASP A 195 15.30 26.84 -16.56
N PRO A 196 14.94 26.33 -17.77
CA PRO A 196 13.52 26.25 -18.13
C PRO A 196 12.79 25.32 -17.17
N ALA A 197 11.94 25.92 -16.32
CA ALA A 197 11.16 25.22 -15.32
C ALA A 197 10.29 24.19 -16.03
N GLY A 198 10.68 22.91 -15.96
CA GLY A 198 9.91 21.81 -16.52
C GLY A 198 8.54 21.73 -15.86
N PRO A 199 7.53 21.15 -16.53
CA PRO A 199 6.18 21.05 -15.97
C PRO A 199 6.19 20.29 -14.65
N ALA A 200 5.33 20.69 -13.71
CA ALA A 200 5.07 19.92 -12.50
C ALA A 200 4.53 18.54 -12.87
N ARG A 201 4.85 17.49 -12.09
CA ARG A 201 4.46 16.11 -12.38
C ARG A 201 3.90 15.42 -11.16
N ALA A 202 2.88 14.60 -11.37
CA ALA A 202 2.30 13.69 -10.39
C ALA A 202 1.88 12.39 -11.09
N GLU A 203 1.65 11.33 -10.32
CA GLU A 203 1.23 10.03 -10.86
C GLU A 203 -0.01 9.51 -10.12
N LEU A 204 -0.94 8.95 -10.90
CA LEU A 204 -2.01 8.09 -10.42
C LEU A 204 -1.70 6.64 -10.77
N ARG A 205 -2.02 5.74 -9.85
CA ARG A 205 -1.92 4.29 -10.00
C ARG A 205 -3.31 3.71 -9.98
N LEU A 206 -3.69 3.10 -11.08
CA LEU A 206 -4.97 2.40 -11.25
C LEU A 206 -4.67 0.91 -11.21
N GLY A 207 -5.39 0.14 -10.42
CA GLY A 207 -5.14 -1.30 -10.37
C GLY A 207 -6.41 -2.13 -10.26
N ALA A 208 -6.28 -3.38 -10.71
CA ALA A 208 -7.28 -4.41 -10.52
C ALA A 208 -6.68 -5.56 -9.72
N VAL A 209 -7.26 -5.82 -8.55
CA VAL A 209 -6.82 -6.83 -7.60
C VAL A 209 -6.93 -8.23 -8.23
N HIS A 210 -5.88 -9.03 -8.05
CA HIS A 210 -5.91 -10.43 -8.42
C HIS A 210 -6.86 -11.18 -7.48
N SER A 211 -7.82 -11.92 -8.03
CA SER A 211 -8.66 -12.83 -7.22
C SER A 211 -9.05 -14.06 -8.04
N ALA A 212 -9.35 -15.16 -7.35
CA ALA A 212 -9.74 -16.42 -7.99
C ALA A 212 -11.22 -16.45 -8.42
N GLN A 213 -12.01 -15.45 -8.02
CA GLN A 213 -13.44 -15.38 -8.33
C GLN A 213 -13.68 -15.09 -9.83
N PRO A 214 -14.75 -15.64 -10.44
CA PRO A 214 -15.12 -15.33 -11.82
C PRO A 214 -15.54 -13.85 -11.92
N ALA A 215 -14.69 -13.05 -12.56
CA ALA A 215 -14.82 -11.61 -12.67
C ALA A 215 -14.44 -11.15 -14.09
N ALA A 216 -14.81 -9.93 -14.46
CA ALA A 216 -14.40 -9.26 -15.68
C ALA A 216 -12.88 -9.29 -15.80
N LYS A 217 -12.39 -9.78 -16.94
CA LYS A 217 -10.94 -9.87 -17.21
C LYS A 217 -10.30 -8.51 -17.47
N LEU A 218 -11.11 -7.56 -17.94
CA LEU A 218 -10.68 -6.23 -18.36
C LEU A 218 -11.48 -5.19 -17.57
N VAL A 219 -10.77 -4.23 -17.00
CA VAL A 219 -11.33 -3.07 -16.31
C VAL A 219 -11.08 -1.85 -17.18
N GLU A 220 -12.15 -1.21 -17.63
CA GLU A 220 -12.08 0.05 -18.37
C GLU A 220 -12.00 1.22 -17.38
N PHE A 221 -11.22 2.25 -17.72
CA PHE A 221 -11.18 3.47 -16.95
C PHE A 221 -11.39 4.69 -17.84
N ARG A 222 -12.00 5.72 -17.26
CA ARG A 222 -12.22 7.00 -17.93
C ARG A 222 -12.21 8.15 -16.94
N LEU A 223 -11.43 9.17 -17.26
CA LEU A 223 -11.46 10.45 -16.58
C LEU A 223 -12.38 11.42 -17.32
N ASP A 224 -13.30 12.04 -16.58
CA ASP A 224 -14.18 13.07 -17.10
C ASP A 224 -13.55 14.47 -17.00
N ASN A 225 -14.17 15.44 -17.66
CA ASN A 225 -13.78 16.86 -17.59
C ASN A 225 -12.36 17.17 -18.13
N VAL A 226 -11.79 16.29 -18.95
CA VAL A 226 -10.46 16.47 -19.59
C VAL A 226 -10.30 17.83 -20.29
N PRO A 227 -11.28 18.34 -21.06
CA PRO A 227 -11.14 19.65 -21.71
C PRO A 227 -11.03 20.83 -20.74
N ALA A 228 -11.52 20.71 -19.50
CA ALA A 228 -11.32 21.73 -18.47
C ALA A 228 -9.92 21.64 -17.85
N LEU A 229 -9.41 20.42 -17.66
CA LEU A 229 -8.04 20.18 -17.18
C LEU A 229 -7.02 20.74 -18.17
N GLU A 230 -7.17 20.44 -19.47
CA GLU A 230 -6.28 20.93 -20.53
C GLU A 230 -6.26 22.46 -20.62
N ARG A 231 -7.43 23.11 -20.51
CA ARG A 231 -7.52 24.59 -20.47
C ARG A 231 -6.80 25.20 -19.28
N ALA A 232 -6.66 24.47 -18.18
CA ALA A 232 -5.90 24.88 -17.00
C ALA A 232 -4.41 24.48 -17.06
N GLY A 233 -3.97 23.90 -18.19
CA GLY A 233 -2.59 23.47 -18.41
C GLY A 233 -2.24 22.12 -17.79
N ILE A 234 -3.24 21.33 -17.37
CA ILE A 234 -3.06 19.97 -16.87
C ILE A 234 -3.21 19.00 -18.04
N ALA A 235 -2.18 18.18 -18.28
CA ALA A 235 -2.18 17.15 -19.31
C ALA A 235 -1.98 15.77 -18.69
N LEU A 236 -2.74 14.80 -19.18
CA LEU A 236 -2.63 13.38 -18.83
C LEU A 236 -2.09 12.59 -20.03
N ASP A 237 -1.26 11.58 -19.78
CA ASP A 237 -0.79 10.67 -20.83
C ASP A 237 -1.88 9.70 -21.32
N ALA A 238 -2.78 9.28 -20.43
CA ALA A 238 -3.91 8.42 -20.74
C ALA A 238 -5.18 8.86 -19.97
N PRO A 239 -6.10 9.63 -20.58
CA PRO A 239 -7.35 10.03 -19.94
C PRO A 239 -8.39 8.89 -19.88
N ALA A 240 -8.23 7.86 -20.69
CA ALA A 240 -9.07 6.67 -20.71
C ALA A 240 -8.26 5.48 -21.22
N GLY A 241 -8.71 4.27 -20.90
CA GLY A 241 -8.06 3.05 -21.34
C GLY A 241 -8.63 1.83 -20.65
N ALA A 242 -7.87 0.75 -20.64
CA ALA A 242 -8.25 -0.47 -19.97
C ALA A 242 -7.02 -1.15 -19.33
N LEU A 243 -7.24 -1.90 -18.26
CA LEU A 243 -6.22 -2.66 -17.55
C LEU A 243 -6.72 -4.07 -17.25
N GLU A 244 -5.81 -5.04 -17.31
CA GLU A 244 -6.12 -6.43 -17.03
C GLU A 244 -6.08 -6.72 -15.53
N ARG A 245 -6.81 -7.74 -15.10
CA ARG A 245 -6.78 -8.18 -13.70
C ARG A 245 -5.36 -8.55 -13.26
N GLY A 246 -5.01 -8.17 -12.04
CA GLY A 246 -3.68 -8.37 -11.46
C GLY A 246 -2.63 -7.37 -11.96
N HIS A 247 -3.00 -6.43 -12.84
CA HIS A 247 -2.10 -5.40 -13.32
C HIS A 247 -2.40 -4.05 -12.67
N GLU A 248 -1.38 -3.20 -12.68
CA GLU A 248 -1.43 -1.80 -12.31
C GLU A 248 -1.03 -0.96 -13.52
N LEU A 249 -1.76 0.11 -13.78
CA LEU A 249 -1.47 1.12 -14.78
C LEU A 249 -1.11 2.44 -14.11
N ARG A 250 -0.05 3.08 -14.59
CA ARG A 250 0.34 4.42 -14.15
C ARG A 250 -0.13 5.46 -15.15
N VAL A 251 -0.89 6.43 -14.67
CA VAL A 251 -1.33 7.61 -15.42
C VAL A 251 -0.49 8.80 -14.96
N ARG A 252 0.35 9.33 -15.84
CA ARG A 252 1.17 10.51 -15.54
C ARG A 252 0.36 11.77 -15.77
N VAL A 253 0.40 12.63 -14.77
CA VAL A 253 -0.22 13.95 -14.80
C VAL A 253 0.89 14.98 -14.82
N SER A 254 0.79 15.92 -15.76
CA SER A 254 1.72 17.03 -15.85
C SER A 254 0.96 18.35 -15.83
N TRP A 255 1.56 19.39 -15.27
CA TRP A 255 1.00 20.73 -15.24
C TRP A 255 2.01 21.76 -15.69
N ALA A 256 1.63 22.52 -16.70
CA ALA A 256 2.34 23.70 -17.17
C ALA A 256 1.37 24.90 -17.07
N PRO A 257 1.67 25.92 -16.25
CA PRO A 257 0.77 27.06 -16.09
C PRO A 257 0.57 27.78 -17.44
N PRO A 258 -0.67 27.92 -17.93
CA PRO A 258 -0.98 28.75 -19.08
C PRO A 258 -0.53 30.20 -18.86
N ALA A 259 -0.05 30.87 -19.91
CA ALA A 259 0.44 32.26 -19.82
C ALA A 259 -0.58 33.27 -19.24
N ALA A 260 -1.87 32.93 -19.26
CA ALA A 260 -2.97 33.75 -18.74
C ALA A 260 -3.29 33.50 -17.26
N LEU A 261 -2.78 32.44 -16.63
CA LEU A 261 -3.05 32.13 -15.23
C LEU A 261 -2.14 32.98 -14.34
N GLN A 262 -2.74 33.97 -13.67
CA GLN A 262 -2.03 34.73 -12.64
C GLN A 262 -1.70 33.80 -11.48
N VAL A 263 -0.41 33.74 -11.13
CA VAL A 263 0.21 32.86 -10.12
C VAL A 263 -0.37 33.03 -8.70
N SER A 264 -1.29 33.98 -8.49
CA SER A 264 -1.80 34.38 -7.18
C SER A 264 -2.94 33.51 -6.62
N ASP A 265 -3.61 32.69 -7.43
CA ASP A 265 -4.63 31.75 -6.94
C ASP A 265 -4.51 30.39 -7.66
N PRO A 266 -3.95 29.35 -7.01
CA PRO A 266 -3.78 28.06 -7.64
C PRO A 266 -5.12 27.40 -7.93
N PRO A 267 -5.44 27.02 -9.19
CA PRO A 267 -6.68 26.34 -9.49
C PRO A 267 -6.74 24.99 -8.77
N LEU A 268 -7.76 24.82 -7.92
CA LEU A 268 -8.22 23.52 -7.46
C LEU A 268 -9.25 22.99 -8.47
N LEU A 269 -8.85 21.98 -9.25
CA LEU A 269 -9.71 21.37 -10.24
C LEU A 269 -10.17 20.00 -9.76
N THR A 270 -11.35 19.60 -10.23
CA THR A 270 -11.94 18.30 -9.91
C THR A 270 -12.30 17.57 -11.19
N ALA A 271 -11.95 16.29 -11.24
CA ALA A 271 -12.40 15.35 -12.25
C ALA A 271 -12.96 14.09 -11.59
N LEU A 272 -13.88 13.42 -12.29
CA LEU A 272 -14.40 12.13 -11.89
C LEU A 272 -13.66 11.04 -12.69
N LEU A 273 -13.03 10.12 -11.99
CA LEU A 273 -12.43 8.93 -12.58
C LEU A 273 -13.38 7.75 -12.34
N THR A 274 -13.84 7.13 -13.42
CA THR A 274 -14.70 5.95 -13.36
C THR A 274 -13.90 4.72 -13.73
N LEU A 275 -13.94 3.70 -12.89
CA LEU A 275 -13.41 2.36 -13.13
C LEU A 275 -14.59 1.40 -13.34
N ARG A 276 -14.57 0.62 -14.42
CA ARG A 276 -15.68 -0.26 -14.82
C ARG A 276 -15.18 -1.66 -15.11
N GLY A 277 -15.54 -2.60 -14.25
CA GLY A 277 -15.42 -4.05 -14.44
C GLY A 277 -16.79 -4.70 -14.19
N ASP A 278 -16.85 -5.68 -13.29
CA ASP A 278 -18.14 -6.22 -12.82
C ASP A 278 -18.88 -5.23 -11.93
N THR A 279 -18.13 -4.46 -11.14
CA THR A 279 -18.63 -3.31 -10.40
C THR A 279 -18.19 -2.02 -11.10
N THR A 280 -18.86 -0.92 -10.78
CA THR A 280 -18.44 0.42 -11.21
C THR A 280 -18.04 1.20 -9.98
N GLU A 281 -16.82 1.71 -9.98
CA GLU A 281 -16.31 2.57 -8.92
C GLU A 281 -16.01 3.97 -9.46
N CYS A 282 -16.30 4.97 -8.65
CA CYS A 282 -16.07 6.36 -8.98
C CYS A 282 -15.12 6.98 -7.95
N TYR A 283 -14.10 7.70 -8.44
CA TYR A 283 -13.12 8.41 -7.64
C TYR A 283 -13.11 9.89 -8.00
N ARG A 284 -13.03 10.75 -6.99
CA ARG A 284 -12.96 12.21 -7.13
C ARG A 284 -11.51 12.61 -7.09
N ILE A 285 -10.95 12.97 -8.24
CA ILE A 285 -9.56 13.41 -8.34
C ILE A 285 -9.51 14.92 -8.19
N LEU A 286 -8.82 15.38 -7.15
CA LEU A 286 -8.58 16.79 -6.84
C LEU A 286 -7.18 17.15 -7.34
N PHE A 287 -7.08 18.10 -8.26
CA PHE A 287 -5.81 18.61 -8.76
C PHE A 287 -5.54 19.96 -8.11
N MET A 288 -4.57 20.00 -7.21
CA MET A 288 -4.08 21.24 -6.63
C MET A 288 -2.75 21.57 -7.29
N THR A 289 -2.70 22.72 -7.93
CA THR A 289 -1.48 23.23 -8.54
C THR A 289 -0.84 24.25 -7.61
N ARG A 290 0.46 24.48 -7.64
CA ARG A 290 1.08 25.63 -6.94
C ARG A 290 2.43 25.97 -7.54
N VAL A 291 2.75 27.26 -7.59
CA VAL A 291 4.10 27.73 -7.89
C VAL A 291 4.80 28.00 -6.57
N VAL A 292 5.94 27.35 -6.34
CA VAL A 292 6.76 27.52 -5.15
C VAL A 292 8.01 28.30 -5.54
N SER A 293 8.36 29.34 -4.79
CA SER A 293 9.61 30.06 -5.02
C SER A 293 10.78 29.17 -4.58
N ALA A 294 11.81 29.04 -5.41
CA ALA A 294 13.06 28.41 -4.99
C ALA A 294 13.70 29.29 -3.89
N CYS A 295 13.89 28.72 -2.70
CA CYS A 295 14.63 29.36 -1.61
C CYS A 295 16.14 29.25 -1.85
#